data_AF-A0A2K3LQX7-F1
#
_entry.id   AF-A0A2K3LQX7-F1
#
_cell.length_a   1.000
_cell.length_b   1.000
_cell.length_c   1.000
_cell.angle_alpha   90.00
_cell.angle_beta   90.00
_cell.angle_gamma   90.00
#
_symmetry.space_group_name_H-M   'P 1'
#
loop_
_entity.id
_entity.type
_entity.pdbx_description
1 polymer ?
#
loop_
_entity_poly.entity_id
_entity_poly.type
_entity_poly.pdbx_seq_one_letter_code
_entity_poly.pdbx_strand_id
1 'polypeptide(L)'
;MLEGAKRTANFKVVIVDGKLPVIHLDNFQGPNASPPPLFRYCSDQWSLDIVFPDWSFWGWAETNIKPWKETLKDIKEGNKKSNWKDRVPYAYWKGNPHVASTRQNLLQCNVTSKNEWNTRLYIQDWVKESTQGYKKSSLGDQCTHRYKIYIEGWAWSVSEKYILACDSMTLYVRPNFYDFFIRGMDPLQHYWPIRDNSKCTSLKFAVEWGNKHADK
;
A
#
# COMPACT_ATOMS: atom_id res chain seq x y z
N MET A 1 15.04 7.21 16.08
CA MET A 1 13.62 7.05 16.47
C MET A 1 13.18 8.00 17.60
N LEU A 2 14.04 8.86 18.16
CA LEU A 2 13.68 9.84 19.19
C LEU A 2 14.31 11.20 18.87
N GLU A 3 13.83 11.88 17.84
CA GLU A 3 14.02 13.32 17.71
C GLU A 3 12.72 13.98 18.18
N GLY A 4 12.77 14.76 19.27
CA GLY A 4 11.65 15.57 19.75
C GLY A 4 11.02 15.20 21.10
N ALA A 5 11.55 14.22 21.85
CA ALA A 5 11.04 13.91 23.18
C ALA A 5 11.39 15.03 24.19
N LYS A 6 10.41 15.86 24.57
CA LYS A 6 10.56 16.95 25.56
C LYS A 6 10.43 16.49 27.02
N ARG A 7 10.00 15.25 27.26
CA ARG A 7 9.95 14.57 28.56
C ARG A 7 10.32 13.11 28.34
N THR A 8 11.13 12.55 29.23
CA THR A 8 11.56 11.16 29.18
C THR A 8 10.82 10.35 30.23
N ALA A 9 10.35 9.16 29.85
CA ALA A 9 9.88 8.13 30.75
C ALA A 9 10.67 6.86 30.44
N ASN A 10 10.91 6.04 31.45
CA ASN A 10 11.56 4.75 31.24
C ASN A 10 10.50 3.72 30.84
N PHE A 11 10.60 3.20 29.62
CA PHE A 11 9.73 2.14 29.11
C PHE A 11 10.57 1.10 28.37
N LYS A 12 10.10 -0.15 28.38
CA LYS A 12 10.68 -1.23 27.57
C LYS A 12 9.79 -1.44 26.36
N VAL A 13 10.33 -1.23 25.15
CA VAL A 13 9.65 -1.53 23.89
C VAL A 13 10.19 -2.84 23.36
N VAL A 14 9.29 -3.75 22.98
CA VAL A 14 9.65 -4.91 22.17
C VAL A 14 9.18 -4.61 20.75
N ILE A 15 10.13 -4.50 19.83
CA ILE A 15 9.87 -4.40 18.39
C ILE A 15 10.39 -5.70 17.79
N VAL A 16 9.51 -6.48 17.17
CA VAL A 16 9.93 -7.69 16.47
C VAL A 16 9.83 -7.43 14.98
N ASP A 17 10.95 -7.59 14.29
CA ASP A 17 10.96 -7.54 12.83
C ASP A 17 10.27 -8.79 12.27
N GLY A 18 9.37 -8.60 11.34
CA GLY A 18 8.51 -9.64 10.82
C GLY A 18 7.27 -9.06 10.15
N LYS A 19 6.78 -9.79 9.14
CA LYS A 19 5.70 -9.30 8.28
C LYS A 19 4.32 -9.52 8.88
N LEU A 20 4.14 -10.59 9.65
CA LEU A 20 2.82 -10.98 10.17
C LEU A 20 2.64 -10.52 11.62
N PRO A 21 1.41 -10.19 12.03
CA PRO A 21 1.03 -10.05 13.43
C PRO A 21 1.22 -11.38 14.16
N VAL A 22 1.48 -11.36 15.48
CA VAL A 22 1.78 -12.59 16.23
C VAL A 22 1.05 -12.72 17.56
N ILE A 23 0.49 -11.64 18.11
CA ILE A 23 -0.23 -11.68 19.38
C ILE A 23 -1.70 -11.95 19.11
N HIS A 24 -2.06 -13.22 18.89
CA HIS A 24 -3.44 -13.60 18.61
C HIS A 24 -4.38 -13.38 19.81
N LEU A 25 -5.52 -12.74 19.56
CA LEU A 25 -6.55 -12.40 20.54
C LEU A 25 -7.02 -13.63 21.34
N ASP A 26 -7.15 -14.78 20.68
CA ASP A 26 -7.68 -16.02 21.28
C ASP A 26 -6.80 -16.59 22.38
N ASN A 27 -5.51 -16.25 22.38
CA ASN A 27 -4.59 -16.65 23.45
C ASN A 27 -4.75 -15.82 24.74
N PHE A 28 -5.57 -14.76 24.71
CA PHE A 28 -5.67 -13.73 25.75
C PHE A 28 -7.13 -13.41 26.13
N GLN A 29 -8.01 -14.42 26.24
CA GLN A 29 -9.45 -14.21 26.55
C GLN A 29 -9.82 -14.27 28.05
N GLY A 30 -8.87 -14.57 28.95
CA GLY A 30 -9.13 -14.70 30.39
C GLY A 30 -9.22 -13.36 31.15
N PRO A 31 -9.83 -13.32 32.35
CA PRO A 31 -9.97 -12.10 33.14
C PRO A 31 -8.63 -11.48 33.57
N ASN A 32 -7.55 -12.27 33.60
CA ASN A 32 -6.18 -11.82 33.90
C ASN A 32 -5.28 -11.79 32.65
N ALA A 33 -5.86 -11.84 31.45
CA ALA A 33 -5.10 -11.80 30.22
C ALA A 33 -4.27 -10.51 30.13
N SER A 34 -2.96 -10.68 29.98
CA SER A 34 -1.99 -9.60 29.92
C SER A 34 -1.14 -9.78 28.66
N PRO A 35 -1.67 -9.45 27.47
CA PRO A 35 -0.91 -9.57 26.24
C PRO A 35 0.35 -8.68 26.31
N PRO A 36 1.51 -9.17 25.84
CA PRO A 36 2.71 -8.35 25.82
C PRO A 36 2.54 -7.16 24.87
N PRO A 37 3.02 -5.95 25.23
CA PRO A 37 2.98 -4.79 24.35
C PRO A 37 4.03 -4.95 23.24
N LEU A 38 3.65 -5.66 22.18
CA LEU A 38 4.52 -5.92 21.04
C LEU A 38 4.20 -4.94 19.91
N PHE A 39 5.23 -4.26 19.42
CA PHE A 39 5.12 -3.34 18.30
C PHE A 39 5.41 -4.07 16.99
N ARG A 40 4.51 -3.91 16.02
CA ARG A 40 4.61 -4.41 14.65
C ARG A 40 4.21 -3.34 13.65
N TYR A 41 4.57 -3.54 12.40
CA TYR A 41 4.23 -2.61 11.33
C TYR A 41 2.78 -2.72 10.85
N CYS A 42 2.15 -3.88 11.06
CA CYS A 42 0.72 -4.07 10.84
C CYS A 42 0.12 -4.98 11.92
N SER A 43 -1.21 -4.96 12.02
CA SER A 43 -2.01 -5.91 12.77
C SER A 43 -3.28 -6.24 11.99
N ASP A 44 -4.10 -7.14 12.49
CA ASP A 44 -5.40 -7.52 11.90
C ASP A 44 -6.49 -7.55 12.98
N GLN A 45 -7.71 -7.94 12.61
CA GLN A 45 -8.84 -7.98 13.53
C GLN A 45 -8.75 -9.09 14.60
N TRP A 46 -7.78 -10.01 14.45
CA TRP A 46 -7.58 -11.17 15.30
C TRP A 46 -6.31 -11.05 16.15
N SER A 47 -5.61 -9.92 16.07
CA SER A 47 -4.30 -9.73 16.66
C SER A 47 -4.23 -8.45 17.49
N LEU A 48 -3.43 -8.48 18.55
CA LEU A 48 -3.29 -7.42 19.55
C LEU A 48 -1.99 -6.62 19.39
N ASP A 49 -1.22 -6.89 18.33
CA ASP A 49 0.01 -6.15 18.02
C ASP A 49 -0.27 -4.64 17.89
N ILE A 50 0.59 -3.84 18.52
CA ILE A 50 0.51 -2.38 18.50
C ILE A 50 1.18 -1.89 17.21
N VAL A 51 0.39 -1.28 16.33
CA VAL A 51 0.87 -0.80 15.03
C VAL A 51 1.74 0.44 15.18
N PHE A 52 2.86 0.49 14.46
CA PHE A 52 3.74 1.66 14.37
C PHE A 52 4.29 1.85 12.95
N PRO A 53 4.84 3.05 12.62
CA PRO A 53 5.37 3.32 11.30
C PRO A 53 6.48 2.35 10.89
N ASP A 54 6.38 1.85 9.67
CA ASP A 54 7.35 0.91 9.12
C ASP A 54 8.73 1.56 8.84
N TRP A 55 9.76 0.73 8.70
CA TRP A 55 11.14 1.19 8.51
C TRP A 55 11.30 2.11 7.30
N SER A 56 10.51 1.93 6.24
CA SER A 56 10.63 2.69 5.01
C SER A 56 10.24 4.16 5.13
N PHE A 57 9.67 4.59 6.27
CA PHE A 57 9.57 6.02 6.58
C PHE A 57 10.94 6.70 6.72
N TRP A 58 11.95 5.95 7.17
CA TRP A 58 13.36 6.39 7.19
C TRP A 58 14.14 6.03 5.93
N GLY A 59 13.48 5.37 4.98
CA GLY A 59 14.06 4.95 3.70
C GLY A 59 14.29 3.45 3.63
N TRP A 60 14.62 3.00 2.42
CA TRP A 60 14.93 1.60 2.12
C TRP A 60 16.06 1.59 1.10
N ALA A 61 17.29 1.75 1.62
CA ALA A 61 18.49 1.98 0.83
C ALA A 61 18.77 0.85 -0.18
N GLU A 62 18.48 -0.39 0.21
CA GLU A 62 18.65 -1.59 -0.61
C GLU A 62 17.82 -1.53 -1.89
N THR A 63 16.73 -0.77 -1.92
CA THR A 63 15.85 -0.56 -3.08
C THR A 63 15.90 0.85 -3.66
N ASN A 64 16.89 1.65 -3.23
CA ASN A 64 17.08 3.05 -3.62
C ASN A 64 15.86 3.95 -3.30
N ILE A 65 15.13 3.64 -2.23
CA ILE A 65 14.03 4.48 -1.73
C ILE A 65 14.57 5.40 -0.64
N LYS A 66 14.43 6.70 -0.85
CA LYS A 66 14.84 7.75 0.11
C LYS A 66 13.89 7.80 1.30
N PRO A 67 14.25 8.48 2.40
CA PRO A 67 13.31 8.70 3.49
C PRO A 67 12.02 9.39 3.00
N TRP A 68 10.94 9.23 3.77
CA TRP A 68 9.60 9.63 3.33
C TRP A 68 9.51 11.11 2.96
N LYS A 69 10.17 11.99 3.72
CA LYS A 69 10.12 13.45 3.49
C LYS A 69 10.66 13.83 2.12
N GLU A 70 11.74 13.21 1.68
CA GLU A 70 12.37 13.42 0.39
C GLU A 70 11.55 12.76 -0.73
N THR A 71 11.12 11.52 -0.52
CA THR A 71 10.32 10.78 -1.51
C THR A 71 8.97 11.47 -1.76
N LEU A 72 8.33 12.04 -0.73
CA LEU A 72 7.09 12.80 -0.87
C LEU A 72 7.28 14.06 -1.71
N LYS A 73 8.46 14.72 -1.63
CA LYS A 73 8.78 15.84 -2.52
C LYS A 73 8.87 15.38 -3.97
N ASP A 74 9.60 14.29 -4.22
CA ASP A 74 9.76 13.72 -5.56
C ASP A 74 8.39 13.31 -6.16
N ILE A 75 7.51 12.71 -5.36
CA ILE A 75 6.14 12.36 -5.78
C ILE A 75 5.32 13.62 -6.07
N LYS A 76 5.38 14.65 -5.23
CA LYS A 76 4.65 15.92 -5.47
C LYS A 76 5.12 16.60 -6.75
N GLU A 77 6.42 16.61 -7.05
CA GLU A 77 6.93 17.11 -8.33
C GLU A 77 6.49 16.23 -9.51
N GLY A 78 6.47 14.91 -9.32
CA GLY A 78 5.90 13.96 -10.29
C GLY A 78 4.44 14.25 -10.63
N ASN A 79 3.61 14.49 -9.62
CA ASN A 79 2.17 14.76 -9.78
C ASN A 79 1.91 16.05 -10.58
N LYS A 80 2.81 17.04 -10.53
CA LYS A 80 2.71 18.29 -11.30
C LYS A 80 2.97 18.10 -12.79
N LYS A 81 3.56 16.97 -13.22
CA LYS A 81 3.89 16.73 -14.63
C LYS A 81 2.65 16.59 -15.52
N SER A 82 1.50 16.24 -14.96
CA SER A 82 0.24 16.06 -15.70
C SER A 82 -0.95 16.30 -14.79
N ASN A 83 -1.91 17.11 -15.25
CA ASN A 83 -3.17 17.29 -14.55
C ASN A 83 -3.95 15.98 -14.50
N TRP A 84 -4.79 15.83 -13.48
CA TRP A 84 -5.58 14.64 -13.27
C TRP A 84 -6.30 14.10 -14.53
N LYS A 85 -6.99 14.99 -15.24
CA LYS A 85 -7.77 14.65 -16.43
C LYS A 85 -6.90 14.22 -17.61
N ASP A 86 -5.62 14.59 -17.64
CA ASP A 86 -4.71 14.24 -18.73
C ASP A 86 -3.97 12.92 -18.47
N ARG A 87 -4.09 12.35 -17.26
CA ARG A 87 -3.48 11.06 -16.91
C ARG A 87 -4.14 9.92 -17.66
N VAL A 88 -3.38 8.83 -17.83
CA VAL A 88 -3.84 7.61 -18.53
C VAL A 88 -5.08 7.04 -17.81
N PRO A 89 -6.21 6.84 -18.50
CA PRO A 89 -7.52 6.57 -17.88
C PRO A 89 -7.72 5.10 -17.49
N TYR A 90 -6.67 4.43 -17.01
CA TYR A 90 -6.68 3.03 -16.60
C TYR A 90 -6.22 2.86 -15.14
N ALA A 91 -6.65 1.76 -14.52
CA ALA A 91 -6.10 1.33 -13.24
C ALA A 91 -4.73 0.71 -13.39
N TYR A 92 -3.77 1.21 -12.63
CA TYR A 92 -2.38 0.82 -12.73
C TYR A 92 -1.90 0.12 -11.47
N TRP A 93 -1.16 -0.96 -11.66
CA TRP A 93 -0.39 -1.62 -10.61
C TRP A 93 0.94 -2.12 -11.16
N LYS A 94 2.01 -1.94 -10.38
CA LYS A 94 3.32 -2.55 -10.64
C LYS A 94 3.83 -3.13 -9.33
N GLY A 95 4.11 -4.44 -9.29
CA GLY A 95 4.54 -5.09 -8.07
C GLY A 95 4.96 -6.54 -8.26
N ASN A 96 5.56 -7.13 -7.23
CA ASN A 96 5.94 -8.54 -7.23
C ASN A 96 4.69 -9.39 -6.93
N PRO A 97 4.23 -10.24 -7.87
CA PRO A 97 3.05 -11.08 -7.65
C PRO A 97 3.36 -12.33 -6.82
N HIS A 98 4.63 -12.74 -6.71
CA HIS A 98 5.01 -14.01 -6.08
C HIS A 98 5.01 -13.97 -4.54
N VAL A 99 4.69 -12.82 -3.95
CA VAL A 99 4.65 -12.64 -2.49
C VAL A 99 3.31 -12.96 -1.85
N ALA A 100 2.23 -13.08 -2.65
CA ALA A 100 0.90 -13.36 -2.15
C ALA A 100 -0.02 -13.89 -3.25
N SER A 101 -0.88 -14.85 -2.91
CA SER A 101 -1.90 -15.38 -3.82
C SER A 101 -2.85 -14.31 -4.35
N THR A 102 -3.23 -13.32 -3.51
CA THR A 102 -4.12 -12.22 -3.93
C THR A 102 -3.52 -11.39 -5.07
N ARG A 103 -2.19 -11.22 -5.11
CA ARG A 103 -1.50 -10.52 -6.22
C ARG A 103 -1.40 -11.36 -7.48
N GLN A 104 -1.20 -12.67 -7.35
CA GLN A 104 -1.26 -13.57 -8.49
C GLN A 104 -2.65 -13.54 -9.13
N ASN A 105 -3.70 -13.57 -8.30
CA ASN A 105 -5.09 -13.45 -8.75
C ASN A 105 -5.37 -12.08 -9.39
N LEU A 106 -4.78 -10.99 -8.88
CA LEU A 106 -4.90 -9.66 -9.49
C LEU A 106 -4.42 -9.67 -10.95
N LEU A 107 -3.34 -10.40 -11.28
CA LEU A 107 -2.83 -10.46 -12.66
C LEU A 107 -3.84 -11.04 -13.67
N GLN A 108 -4.83 -11.82 -13.22
CA GLN A 108 -5.91 -12.30 -14.09
C GLN A 108 -6.83 -11.17 -14.58
N CYS A 109 -6.79 -10.02 -13.91
CA CYS A 109 -7.51 -8.81 -14.33
C CYS A 109 -6.75 -8.02 -15.40
N ASN A 110 -5.59 -8.47 -15.87
CA ASN A 110 -4.87 -7.78 -16.94
C ASN A 110 -5.58 -7.97 -18.29
N VAL A 111 -5.25 -7.12 -19.25
CA VAL A 111 -5.85 -7.20 -20.60
C VAL A 111 -5.53 -8.55 -21.25
N THR A 112 -6.55 -9.15 -21.86
CA THR A 112 -6.43 -10.36 -22.70
C THR A 112 -7.11 -10.09 -24.03
N SER A 113 -6.92 -10.98 -25.02
CA SER A 113 -7.64 -10.86 -26.31
C SER A 113 -9.16 -10.91 -26.18
N LYS A 114 -9.69 -11.48 -25.09
CA LYS A 114 -11.13 -11.65 -24.84
C LYS A 114 -11.71 -10.63 -23.85
N ASN A 115 -10.89 -10.10 -22.94
CA ASN A 115 -11.35 -9.26 -21.84
C ASN A 115 -10.48 -7.99 -21.70
N GLU A 116 -11.13 -6.83 -21.72
CA GLU A 116 -10.59 -5.54 -21.27
C GLU A 116 -11.26 -5.18 -19.93
N TRP A 117 -10.42 -5.09 -18.90
CA TRP A 117 -10.82 -4.81 -17.50
C TRP A 117 -10.53 -3.37 -17.09
N ASN A 118 -10.00 -2.55 -18.00
CA ASN A 118 -9.49 -1.21 -17.76
C ASN A 118 -8.33 -1.17 -16.75
N THR A 119 -7.53 -2.23 -16.69
CA THR A 119 -6.35 -2.31 -15.83
C THR A 119 -5.06 -2.51 -16.64
N ARG A 120 -3.94 -2.03 -16.10
CA ARG A 120 -2.59 -2.15 -16.66
C ARG A 120 -1.70 -2.64 -15.53
N LEU A 121 -1.46 -3.95 -15.52
CA LEU A 121 -0.77 -4.65 -14.44
C LEU A 121 0.62 -5.11 -14.91
N TYR A 122 1.65 -4.76 -14.15
CA TYR A 122 3.03 -5.02 -14.51
C TYR A 122 3.77 -5.75 -13.38
N ILE A 123 4.61 -6.71 -13.76
CA ILE A 123 5.44 -7.44 -12.80
C ILE A 123 6.68 -6.59 -12.47
N GLN A 124 6.90 -6.37 -11.18
CA GLN A 124 8.12 -5.77 -10.64
C GLN A 124 9.12 -6.89 -10.32
N ASP A 125 10.15 -7.01 -11.16
CA ASP A 125 11.27 -7.93 -10.92
C ASP A 125 12.38 -7.20 -10.17
N TRP A 126 12.47 -7.45 -8.86
CA TRP A 126 13.46 -6.82 -7.99
C TRP A 126 14.89 -7.27 -8.26
N VAL A 127 15.10 -8.49 -8.77
CA VAL A 127 16.43 -9.00 -9.13
C VAL A 127 16.93 -8.25 -10.36
N LYS A 128 16.07 -8.09 -11.36
CA LYS A 128 16.42 -7.30 -12.54
C LYS A 128 16.64 -5.82 -12.19
N GLU A 129 15.81 -5.24 -11.36
CA GLU A 129 15.91 -3.81 -11.01
C GLU A 129 17.17 -3.50 -10.19
N SER A 130 17.61 -4.41 -9.32
CA SER A 130 18.87 -4.24 -8.58
C SER A 130 20.08 -4.18 -9.51
N THR A 131 20.11 -5.01 -10.56
CA THR A 131 21.18 -4.99 -11.57
C THR A 131 21.17 -3.73 -12.44
N GLN A 132 20.03 -3.04 -12.54
CA GLN A 132 19.84 -1.85 -13.37
C GLN A 132 19.86 -0.54 -12.57
N GLY A 133 20.11 -0.61 -11.26
CA GLY A 133 20.11 0.56 -10.36
C GLY A 133 18.73 1.18 -10.15
N TYR A 134 17.66 0.38 -10.21
CA TYR A 134 16.27 0.79 -9.93
C TYR A 134 15.73 1.92 -10.82
N LYS A 135 16.33 2.14 -12.00
CA LYS A 135 15.99 3.24 -12.92
C LYS A 135 14.51 3.28 -13.33
N LYS A 136 13.83 2.14 -13.33
CA LYS A 136 12.40 2.03 -13.71
C LYS A 136 11.48 1.87 -12.51
N SER A 137 11.99 2.13 -11.31
CA SER A 137 11.29 1.95 -10.03
C SER A 137 11.21 3.23 -9.21
N SER A 138 11.61 4.37 -9.78
CA SER A 138 11.41 5.71 -9.21
C SER A 138 9.94 5.90 -8.85
N LEU A 139 9.65 6.19 -7.58
CA LEU A 139 8.28 6.36 -7.10
C LEU A 139 7.64 7.67 -7.61
N GLY A 140 8.45 8.72 -7.81
CA GLY A 140 7.98 10.00 -8.34
C GLY A 140 7.52 9.94 -9.80
N ASP A 141 7.95 8.93 -10.56
CA ASP A 141 7.60 8.78 -11.99
C ASP A 141 6.45 7.80 -12.22
N GLN A 142 5.84 7.26 -11.15
CA GLN A 142 4.80 6.23 -11.25
C GLN A 142 3.36 6.76 -11.14
N CYS A 143 3.18 8.08 -11.04
CA CYS A 143 1.88 8.74 -10.85
C CYS A 143 1.26 9.21 -12.17
N THR A 144 1.32 8.34 -13.20
CA THR A 144 0.94 8.66 -14.59
C THR A 144 -0.49 8.27 -14.96
N HIS A 145 -1.18 7.55 -14.08
CA HIS A 145 -2.50 6.98 -14.34
C HIS A 145 -3.56 7.58 -13.41
N ARG A 146 -4.80 7.66 -13.91
CA ARG A 146 -5.97 8.12 -13.15
C ARG A 146 -6.39 7.16 -12.05
N TYR A 147 -5.87 5.95 -11.97
CA TYR A 147 -6.23 5.06 -10.87
C TYR A 147 -5.02 4.24 -10.45
N LYS A 148 -4.76 4.19 -9.14
CA LYS A 148 -3.67 3.39 -8.58
C LYS A 148 -4.27 2.30 -7.71
N ILE A 149 -3.87 1.06 -7.96
CA ILE A 149 -4.38 -0.08 -7.20
C ILE A 149 -3.48 -0.31 -5.99
N TYR A 150 -4.07 -0.36 -4.80
CA TYR A 150 -3.43 -0.91 -3.62
C TYR A 150 -3.90 -2.35 -3.40
N ILE A 151 -2.95 -3.23 -3.10
CA ILE A 151 -3.20 -4.63 -2.74
C ILE A 151 -2.09 -5.15 -1.83
N GLU A 152 -2.49 -5.91 -0.82
CA GLU A 152 -1.61 -6.54 0.17
C GLU A 152 -0.59 -7.49 -0.46
N GLY A 153 0.49 -7.71 0.27
CA GLY A 153 1.51 -8.72 -0.04
C GLY A 153 1.43 -9.86 0.97
N TRP A 154 2.58 -10.24 1.54
CA TRP A 154 2.64 -11.18 2.68
C TRP A 154 1.78 -10.72 3.86
N ALA A 155 1.67 -9.40 4.03
CA ALA A 155 0.83 -8.70 5.00
C ALA A 155 0.43 -7.34 4.39
N TRP A 156 0.38 -6.27 5.18
CA TRP A 156 0.32 -4.91 4.65
C TRP A 156 1.44 -4.68 3.61
N SER A 157 1.18 -3.82 2.62
CA SER A 157 2.18 -3.51 1.60
C SER A 157 2.79 -2.13 1.84
N VAL A 158 4.12 -2.08 1.95
CA VAL A 158 4.91 -0.83 2.08
C VAL A 158 4.59 0.22 0.99
N SER A 159 4.08 -0.23 -0.16
CA SER A 159 3.65 0.60 -1.29
C SER A 159 2.49 1.55 -0.96
N GLU A 160 1.75 1.32 0.11
CA GLU A 160 0.49 2.00 0.47
C GLU A 160 0.59 3.53 0.42
N LYS A 161 1.47 4.09 1.28
CA LYS A 161 1.66 5.54 1.38
C LYS A 161 2.12 6.19 0.08
N TYR A 162 2.91 5.48 -0.74
CA TYR A 162 3.37 6.00 -2.02
C TYR A 162 2.24 6.00 -3.07
N ILE A 163 1.37 4.99 -3.04
CA ILE A 163 0.18 4.92 -3.89
C ILE A 163 -0.79 6.06 -3.53
N LEU A 164 -1.06 6.26 -2.24
CA LEU A 164 -1.92 7.33 -1.76
C LEU A 164 -1.37 8.72 -2.10
N ALA A 165 -0.04 8.90 -2.07
CA ALA A 165 0.60 10.17 -2.39
C ALA A 165 0.63 10.52 -3.88
N CYS A 166 0.29 9.60 -4.79
CA CYS A 166 0.32 9.86 -6.24
C CYS A 166 -0.74 10.85 -6.72
N ASP A 167 -1.56 11.43 -5.83
CA ASP A 167 -2.69 12.28 -6.23
C ASP A 167 -3.58 11.55 -7.25
N SER A 168 -3.66 10.22 -7.10
CA SER A 168 -4.52 9.36 -7.88
C SER A 168 -5.62 8.79 -7.02
N MET A 169 -6.83 8.71 -7.57
CA MET A 169 -7.91 7.91 -7.01
C MET A 169 -7.38 6.50 -6.73
N THR A 170 -7.29 6.19 -5.45
CA THR A 170 -6.72 4.93 -4.97
C THR A 170 -7.82 3.88 -4.96
N LEU A 171 -7.64 2.84 -5.76
CA LEU A 171 -8.49 1.65 -5.80
C LEU A 171 -7.93 0.67 -4.78
N TYR A 172 -8.58 0.57 -3.63
CA TYR A 172 -8.04 -0.13 -2.47
C TYR A 172 -8.70 -1.50 -2.36
N VAL A 173 -7.96 -2.56 -2.71
CA VAL A 173 -8.43 -3.95 -2.53
C VAL A 173 -8.61 -4.21 -1.04
N ARG A 174 -9.79 -4.71 -0.66
CA ARG A 174 -10.19 -4.94 0.73
C ARG A 174 -9.03 -5.60 1.52
N PRO A 175 -8.46 -4.89 2.50
CA PRO A 175 -7.33 -5.39 3.26
C PRO A 175 -7.79 -6.38 4.35
N ASN A 176 -6.87 -7.23 4.78
CA ASN A 176 -6.97 -8.02 6.00
C ASN A 176 -6.17 -7.37 7.15
N PHE A 177 -5.09 -6.67 6.79
CA PHE A 177 -4.18 -6.01 7.70
C PHE A 177 -4.44 -4.51 7.71
N TYR A 178 -4.14 -3.88 8.84
CA TYR A 178 -4.08 -2.42 8.94
C TYR A 178 -2.72 -2.00 9.50
N ASP A 179 -2.22 -0.86 9.05
CA ASP A 179 -1.07 -0.18 9.63
C ASP A 179 -1.54 0.94 10.60
N PHE A 180 -0.60 1.81 10.98
CA PHE A 180 -0.84 2.85 11.98
C PHE A 180 -1.71 4.03 11.50
N PHE A 181 -1.93 4.23 10.19
CA PHE A 181 -2.72 5.36 9.68
C PHE A 181 -3.99 4.93 8.94
N ILE A 182 -4.02 3.74 8.33
CA ILE A 182 -5.15 3.28 7.52
C ILE A 182 -6.46 3.16 8.31
N ARG A 183 -6.40 2.91 9.62
CA ARG A 183 -7.60 2.89 10.49
C ARG A 183 -8.34 4.23 10.53
N GLY A 184 -7.68 5.33 10.20
CA GLY A 184 -8.28 6.66 10.10
C GLY A 184 -8.83 7.01 8.71
N MET A 185 -8.79 6.09 7.75
CA MET A 185 -9.26 6.34 6.39
C MET A 185 -10.66 5.75 6.14
N ASP A 186 -11.58 6.63 5.78
CA ASP A 186 -12.93 6.26 5.35
C ASP A 186 -13.01 5.87 3.85
N PRO A 187 -13.72 4.78 3.53
CA PRO A 187 -14.08 4.44 2.16
C PRO A 187 -14.88 5.55 1.49
N LEU A 188 -14.68 5.74 0.18
CA LEU A 188 -15.29 6.77 -0.67
C LEU A 188 -14.94 8.23 -0.32
N GLN A 189 -14.24 8.48 0.79
CA GLN A 189 -13.63 9.77 1.11
C GLN A 189 -12.14 9.78 0.74
N HIS A 190 -11.41 8.75 1.17
CA HIS A 190 -9.96 8.68 0.96
C HIS A 190 -9.57 7.68 -0.13
N TYR A 191 -10.41 6.67 -0.39
CA TYR A 191 -10.14 5.64 -1.38
C TYR A 191 -11.42 4.99 -1.90
N TRP A 192 -11.34 4.35 -3.07
CA TRP A 192 -12.42 3.55 -3.63
C TRP A 192 -12.27 2.07 -3.21
N PRO A 193 -13.21 1.48 -2.47
CA PRO A 193 -13.10 0.10 -2.01
C PRO A 193 -13.29 -0.90 -3.17
N ILE A 194 -12.40 -1.89 -3.25
CA ILE A 194 -12.42 -2.96 -4.24
C ILE A 194 -12.62 -4.30 -3.53
N ARG A 195 -13.59 -5.10 -3.99
CA ARG A 195 -13.88 -6.41 -3.38
C ARG A 195 -12.81 -7.42 -3.76
N ASP A 196 -12.24 -8.11 -2.76
CA ASP A 196 -11.20 -9.11 -2.99
C ASP A 196 -11.73 -10.36 -3.73
N ASN A 197 -12.97 -10.79 -3.49
CA ASN A 197 -13.55 -11.96 -4.18
C ASN A 197 -14.00 -11.68 -5.63
N SER A 198 -14.04 -10.42 -6.05
CA SER A 198 -14.56 -9.99 -7.36
C SER A 198 -13.77 -8.79 -7.90
N LYS A 199 -12.44 -8.85 -7.76
CA LYS A 199 -11.52 -7.73 -8.04
C LYS A 199 -11.66 -7.18 -9.44
N CYS A 200 -11.63 -8.05 -10.47
CA CYS A 200 -11.56 -7.58 -11.85
C CYS A 200 -12.82 -6.80 -12.26
N THR A 201 -14.01 -7.29 -11.88
CA THR A 201 -15.28 -6.59 -12.13
C THR A 201 -15.40 -5.32 -11.28
N SER A 202 -14.96 -5.36 -10.03
CA SER A 202 -14.95 -4.19 -9.13
C SER A 202 -14.02 -3.08 -9.64
N LEU A 203 -12.82 -3.44 -10.11
CA LEU A 203 -11.85 -2.52 -10.69
C LEU A 203 -12.40 -1.92 -11.98
N LYS A 204 -12.94 -2.75 -12.88
CA LYS A 204 -13.54 -2.30 -14.13
C LYS A 204 -14.65 -1.29 -13.88
N PHE A 205 -15.56 -1.59 -12.95
CA PHE A 205 -16.64 -0.70 -12.57
C PHE A 205 -16.12 0.64 -12.03
N ALA A 206 -15.14 0.61 -11.11
CA ALA A 206 -14.57 1.83 -10.53
C ALA A 206 -13.94 2.74 -11.59
N VAL A 207 -13.19 2.16 -12.53
CA VAL A 207 -12.55 2.89 -13.62
C VAL A 207 -13.58 3.46 -14.61
N GLU A 208 -14.58 2.67 -15.00
CA GLU A 208 -15.65 3.14 -15.89
C GLU A 208 -16.46 4.27 -15.26
N TRP A 209 -16.79 4.14 -13.97
CA TRP A 209 -17.50 5.17 -13.24
C TRP A 209 -16.68 6.44 -13.11
N GLY A 210 -15.41 6.33 -12.70
CA GLY A 210 -14.54 7.49 -12.50
C GLY A 210 -14.25 8.23 -13.81
N ASN A 211 -14.09 7.51 -14.92
CA ASN A 211 -13.86 8.15 -16.22
C ASN A 211 -15.10 8.88 -16.74
N LYS A 212 -16.31 8.39 -16.41
CA LYS A 212 -17.58 9.06 -16.74
C LYS A 212 -17.88 10.26 -15.83
N HIS A 213 -17.24 10.35 -14.67
CA HIS A 213 -17.47 11.39 -13.66
C HIS A 213 -16.16 12.08 -13.26
N ALA A 214 -15.32 12.44 -14.23
CA ALA A 214 -13.99 13.01 -13.97
C ALA A 214 -13.99 14.38 -13.25
N ASP A 215 -15.16 14.98 -13.04
CA ASP A 215 -15.37 16.25 -12.34
C ASP A 215 -15.82 16.07 -10.87
N LYS A 216 -16.02 14.83 -10.42
CA LYS A 216 -16.34 14.47 -9.03
C LYS A 216 -15.11 13.95 -8.32
#